data_AF-A0A939ZUQ6-F1
#
_entry.id   AF-A0A939ZUQ6-F1
#
_cell.length_a   1.000
_cell.length_b   1.000
_cell.length_c   1.000
_cell.angle_alpha   90.00
_cell.angle_beta   90.00
_cell.angle_gamma   90.00
#
_symmetry.space_group_name_H-M   'P 1'
#
loop_
_entity.id
_entity.type
_entity.pdbx_description
1 polymer ?
#
loop_
_entity_poly.entity_id
_entity_poly.type
_entity_poly.pdbx_seq_one_letter_code
_entity_poly.pdbx_strand_id
1 'polypeptide(L)'
;SHSITVSGGANGTVAADKASAKEGEEITLTVTPSTSDSKDYVVESLVAQYSAGGETNAISLSFDKAGGTVKFAMPDGDVSVTATFAERTYSIALADGITGGSITGFRASGNYPGQKVLLNVKPATGYKLASKDKISITGATVELDDFYCFTMPKADITIGAEFDSYSGEAYGILNNYGYIPGKVSVDQRTGLMPGATVVITIIPPQNQKIAKVEVTDNQNNKVCDVSDEHVFIMPEAEIRNNAVALHVEYESTVNHNIYMRTSLGSYFINDVPEGSLISKDIPDGCVIDKIIASRVDNVQATSERGTNICLMHQDDTEYWFWVADGDMLVEVDFKAKVKAKPDTIGDIVLKDGTAVARENRGYLSESQKNDAIAVIFYDGKAEFKWLASKFLGSCVLGVGLAEGYGPWCGDYLGSDNGGYIKFNSTAAHPIYIGEGRIYGGHYYYANGELIHDVQYYGAYNTCVYGATYPQVRFDGLLRGTNTFATVKNSVQKIEQMYAFNFCDGYKDQAGSRVKGTAYETGWYLPTLPELAELLRSVSYLEDVRTTYLDVAGVI
;
A
#
# COMPACT_ATOMS: atom_id res chain seq x y z
N SER A 1 -37.85 -15.04 2.26
CA SER A 1 -36.52 -15.61 1.98
C SER A 1 -35.57 -14.44 1.85
N HIS A 2 -34.38 -14.59 2.41
CA HIS A 2 -33.36 -13.56 2.45
C HIS A 2 -32.22 -13.92 1.51
N SER A 3 -31.56 -12.94 0.94
CA SER A 3 -30.48 -13.08 -0.03
C SER A 3 -29.13 -13.36 0.64
N ILE A 4 -28.24 -14.01 -0.10
CA ILE A 4 -26.86 -14.29 0.31
C ILE A 4 -25.94 -13.71 -0.74
N THR A 5 -25.14 -12.71 -0.34
CA THR A 5 -24.16 -12.06 -1.19
C THR A 5 -22.76 -12.51 -0.78
N VAL A 6 -21.99 -13.01 -1.73
CA VAL A 6 -20.63 -13.51 -1.48
C VAL A 6 -19.63 -12.65 -2.23
N SER A 7 -18.65 -12.10 -1.51
CA SER A 7 -17.48 -11.39 -2.02
C SER A 7 -16.22 -12.18 -1.69
N GLY A 8 -15.71 -12.92 -2.69
CA GLY A 8 -14.39 -13.57 -2.60
C GLY A 8 -13.27 -12.56 -2.88
N GLY A 9 -12.27 -12.50 -2.01
CA GLY A 9 -11.03 -11.75 -2.26
C GLY A 9 -10.18 -12.35 -3.38
N ALA A 10 -9.20 -11.60 -3.88
CA ALA A 10 -8.19 -12.13 -4.79
C ALA A 10 -7.48 -13.35 -4.17
N ASN A 11 -7.05 -14.31 -4.99
CA ASN A 11 -6.28 -15.50 -4.58
C ASN A 11 -7.06 -16.61 -3.84
N GLY A 12 -8.37 -16.65 -4.02
CA GLY A 12 -9.20 -17.79 -3.68
C GLY A 12 -10.65 -17.58 -4.13
N THR A 13 -11.52 -18.51 -3.76
CA THR A 13 -12.94 -18.46 -4.09
C THR A 13 -13.79 -18.75 -2.86
N VAL A 14 -14.97 -18.14 -2.81
CA VAL A 14 -16.02 -18.45 -1.85
C VAL A 14 -17.31 -18.62 -2.63
N ALA A 15 -18.05 -19.70 -2.36
CA ALA A 15 -19.34 -19.97 -2.97
C ALA A 15 -20.33 -20.42 -1.90
N ALA A 16 -21.54 -19.86 -1.91
CA ALA A 16 -22.67 -20.40 -1.17
C ALA A 16 -23.40 -21.43 -2.03
N ASP A 17 -23.93 -22.49 -1.39
CA ASP A 17 -24.76 -23.49 -2.06
C ASP A 17 -26.11 -22.91 -2.54
N LYS A 18 -26.55 -21.80 -1.94
CA LYS A 18 -27.81 -21.10 -2.24
C LYS A 18 -27.60 -19.59 -2.35
N ALA A 19 -28.30 -18.95 -3.28
CA ALA A 19 -28.34 -17.49 -3.41
C ALA A 19 -29.36 -16.81 -2.48
N SER A 20 -30.31 -17.58 -1.94
CA SER A 20 -31.28 -17.12 -0.95
C SER A 20 -31.86 -18.30 -0.17
N ALA A 21 -32.33 -18.06 1.05
CA ALA A 21 -32.90 -19.10 1.92
C ALA A 21 -33.96 -18.54 2.89
N LYS A 22 -34.73 -19.41 3.54
CA LYS A 22 -35.65 -19.00 4.62
C LYS A 22 -34.91 -18.97 5.96
N GLU A 23 -35.40 -18.18 6.92
CA GLU A 23 -34.88 -18.18 8.29
C GLU A 23 -34.82 -19.61 8.85
N GLY A 24 -33.71 -19.95 9.51
CA GLY A 24 -33.44 -21.26 10.09
C GLY A 24 -32.97 -22.34 9.11
N GLU A 25 -32.97 -22.08 7.81
CA GLU A 25 -32.47 -23.01 6.80
C GLU A 25 -30.93 -23.08 6.82
N GLU A 26 -30.35 -24.26 6.70
CA GLU A 26 -28.89 -24.44 6.67
C GLU A 26 -28.30 -24.00 5.33
N ILE A 27 -27.22 -23.22 5.40
CA ILE A 27 -26.41 -22.75 4.27
C ILE A 27 -25.00 -23.33 4.38
N THR A 28 -24.47 -23.79 3.25
CA THR A 28 -23.11 -24.30 3.14
C THR A 28 -22.27 -23.36 2.28
N LEU A 29 -21.23 -22.79 2.89
CA LEU A 29 -20.18 -22.05 2.21
C LEU A 29 -19.04 -23.00 1.84
N THR A 30 -18.55 -22.92 0.61
CA THR A 30 -17.33 -23.58 0.16
C THR A 30 -16.26 -22.53 -0.08
N VAL A 31 -15.16 -22.60 0.65
CA VAL A 31 -14.01 -21.69 0.54
C VAL A 31 -12.83 -22.46 0.00
N THR A 32 -12.26 -22.00 -1.12
CA THR A 32 -11.13 -22.66 -1.78
C THR A 32 -10.02 -21.63 -2.04
N PRO A 33 -8.94 -21.62 -1.23
CA PRO A 33 -7.75 -20.85 -1.52
C PRO A 33 -7.12 -21.27 -2.85
N SER A 34 -6.53 -20.32 -3.59
CA SER A 34 -5.80 -20.62 -4.82
C SER A 34 -4.45 -21.27 -4.52
N THR A 35 -3.99 -22.16 -5.40
CA THR A 35 -2.69 -22.81 -5.28
C THR A 35 -2.10 -23.10 -6.67
N SER A 36 -0.80 -22.88 -6.83
CA SER A 36 -0.01 -23.12 -8.06
C SER A 36 1.41 -23.55 -7.68
N ASP A 37 2.28 -23.86 -8.64
CA ASP A 37 3.66 -24.29 -8.31
C ASP A 37 4.49 -23.19 -7.63
N SER A 38 4.17 -21.92 -7.86
CA SER A 38 4.90 -20.76 -7.34
C SER A 38 4.18 -19.98 -6.23
N LYS A 39 2.92 -20.34 -5.93
CA LYS A 39 2.10 -19.66 -4.94
C LYS A 39 1.20 -20.65 -4.23
N ASP A 40 1.01 -20.44 -2.94
CA ASP A 40 0.08 -21.22 -2.14
C ASP A 40 -0.59 -20.28 -1.14
N TYR A 41 -1.92 -20.28 -1.12
CA TYR A 41 -2.70 -19.37 -0.30
C TYR A 41 -3.47 -20.12 0.78
N VAL A 42 -3.77 -19.42 1.87
CA VAL A 42 -4.63 -19.88 2.94
C VAL A 42 -5.70 -18.84 3.23
N VAL A 43 -6.83 -19.28 3.79
CA VAL A 43 -7.87 -18.39 4.29
C VAL A 43 -7.31 -17.60 5.47
N GLU A 44 -7.24 -16.29 5.33
CA GLU A 44 -6.83 -15.38 6.39
C GLU A 44 -8.03 -14.94 7.23
N SER A 45 -9.12 -14.58 6.55
CA SER A 45 -10.38 -14.21 7.19
C SER A 45 -11.58 -14.72 6.41
N LEU A 46 -12.63 -15.10 7.13
CA LEU A 46 -13.95 -15.42 6.60
C LEU A 46 -14.99 -14.83 7.55
N VAL A 47 -15.75 -13.85 7.06
CA VAL A 47 -16.69 -13.07 7.86
C VAL A 47 -18.05 -13.10 7.18
N ALA A 48 -19.09 -13.48 7.93
CA ALA A 48 -20.47 -13.34 7.50
C ALA A 48 -21.24 -12.40 8.42
N GLN A 49 -22.06 -11.52 7.86
CA GLN A 49 -22.83 -10.52 8.59
C GLN A 49 -24.24 -10.40 8.02
N TYR A 50 -25.19 -9.97 8.83
CA TYR A 50 -26.56 -9.68 8.40
C TYR A 50 -27.10 -8.46 9.14
N SER A 51 -28.09 -7.79 8.56
CA SER A 51 -28.76 -6.65 9.22
C SER A 51 -30.10 -7.06 9.79
N ALA A 52 -30.31 -6.79 11.09
CA ALA A 52 -31.60 -6.98 11.76
C ALA A 52 -31.88 -5.77 12.65
N GLY A 53 -33.07 -5.19 12.54
CA GLY A 53 -33.48 -4.04 13.35
C GLY A 53 -32.65 -2.75 13.15
N GLY A 54 -31.89 -2.64 12.04
CA GLY A 54 -31.00 -1.51 11.77
C GLY A 54 -29.57 -1.68 12.30
N GLU A 55 -29.24 -2.83 12.90
CA GLU A 55 -27.89 -3.15 13.39
C GLU A 55 -27.26 -4.28 12.56
N THR A 56 -25.94 -4.18 12.35
CA THR A 56 -25.14 -5.22 11.69
C THR A 56 -24.70 -6.26 12.70
N ASN A 57 -25.14 -7.50 12.50
CA ASN A 57 -24.86 -8.64 13.36
C ASN A 57 -23.87 -9.58 12.68
N ALA A 58 -22.88 -10.08 13.42
CA ALA A 58 -21.91 -11.05 12.92
C ALA A 58 -22.43 -12.49 13.10
N ILE A 59 -22.18 -13.33 12.11
CA ILE A 59 -22.40 -14.78 12.17
C ILE A 59 -21.07 -15.43 12.53
N SER A 60 -21.04 -16.18 13.63
CA SER A 60 -19.85 -16.94 14.01
C SER A 60 -19.63 -18.10 13.04
N LEU A 61 -18.54 -18.03 12.27
CA LEU A 61 -18.10 -19.06 11.36
C LEU A 61 -16.85 -19.74 11.91
N SER A 62 -16.82 -21.08 11.85
CA SER A 62 -15.60 -21.86 12.12
C SER A 62 -15.09 -22.43 10.81
N PHE A 63 -13.85 -22.09 10.45
CA PHE A 63 -13.24 -22.49 9.18
C PHE A 63 -11.80 -22.95 9.38
N ASP A 64 -11.32 -23.78 8.46
CA ASP A 64 -9.90 -24.14 8.37
C ASP A 64 -9.19 -23.16 7.44
N LYS A 65 -7.95 -22.78 7.79
CA LYS A 65 -7.10 -21.96 6.93
C LYS A 65 -6.79 -22.64 5.59
N ALA A 66 -6.81 -23.97 5.52
CA ALA A 66 -6.70 -24.71 4.27
C ALA A 66 -7.94 -24.57 3.35
N GLY A 67 -9.02 -23.95 3.83
CA GLY A 67 -10.31 -23.90 3.16
C GLY A 67 -11.21 -25.07 3.54
N GLY A 68 -12.26 -25.28 2.75
CA GLY A 68 -13.25 -26.33 2.96
C GLY A 68 -14.66 -25.78 3.11
N THR A 69 -15.54 -26.58 3.72
CA THR A 69 -16.95 -26.26 3.85
C THR A 69 -17.29 -25.74 5.25
N VAL A 70 -18.02 -24.63 5.33
CA VAL A 70 -18.51 -24.02 6.56
C VAL A 70 -20.03 -23.94 6.50
N LYS A 71 -20.71 -24.22 7.60
CA LYS A 71 -22.17 -24.21 7.67
C LYS A 71 -22.69 -23.20 8.68
N PHE A 72 -23.80 -22.55 8.36
CA PHE A 72 -24.54 -21.70 9.29
C PHE A 72 -26.04 -21.76 9.01
N ALA A 73 -26.85 -21.45 10.02
CA ALA A 73 -28.30 -21.31 9.86
C ALA A 73 -28.64 -19.89 9.39
N MET A 74 -29.47 -19.77 8.36
CA MET A 74 -29.86 -18.48 7.79
C MET A 74 -30.59 -17.62 8.85
N PRO A 75 -30.14 -16.40 9.15
CA PRO A 75 -30.84 -15.49 10.04
C PRO A 75 -32.06 -14.86 9.35
N ASP A 76 -32.87 -14.10 10.11
CA ASP A 76 -33.96 -13.28 9.57
C ASP A 76 -33.42 -11.97 8.97
N GLY A 77 -32.55 -12.07 7.97
CA GLY A 77 -32.02 -10.93 7.23
C GLY A 77 -31.07 -11.34 6.11
N ASP A 78 -30.83 -10.43 5.17
CA ASP A 78 -29.87 -10.61 4.08
C ASP A 78 -28.44 -10.79 4.64
N VAL A 79 -27.72 -11.79 4.13
CA VAL A 79 -26.37 -12.13 4.59
C VAL A 79 -25.33 -11.68 3.57
N SER A 80 -24.29 -10.99 4.04
CA SER A 80 -23.07 -10.72 3.28
C SER A 80 -21.92 -11.57 3.80
N VAL A 81 -21.15 -12.18 2.90
CA VAL A 81 -20.00 -13.05 3.21
C VAL A 81 -18.77 -12.53 2.51
N THR A 82 -17.72 -12.21 3.27
CA THR A 82 -16.43 -11.72 2.75
C THR A 82 -15.31 -12.64 3.20
N ALA A 83 -14.38 -12.96 2.30
CA ALA A 83 -13.14 -13.67 2.66
C ALA A 83 -11.89 -12.98 2.12
N THR A 84 -10.80 -13.06 2.89
CA THR A 84 -9.45 -12.66 2.47
C THR A 84 -8.50 -13.85 2.53
N PHE A 85 -7.48 -13.82 1.68
CA PHE A 85 -6.49 -14.88 1.53
C PHE A 85 -5.09 -14.31 1.72
N ALA A 86 -4.23 -15.06 2.39
CA ALA A 86 -2.82 -14.70 2.60
C ALA A 86 -1.90 -15.77 2.03
N GLU A 87 -0.70 -15.37 1.61
CA GLU A 87 0.31 -16.31 1.14
C GLU A 87 0.80 -17.19 2.28
N ARG A 88 0.82 -18.50 2.02
CA ARG A 88 1.41 -19.47 2.93
C ARG A 88 2.92 -19.51 2.71
N THR A 89 3.64 -19.49 3.82
CA THR A 89 5.10 -19.62 3.83
C THR A 89 5.53 -20.91 4.51
N TYR A 90 6.76 -21.32 4.19
CA TYR A 90 7.36 -22.59 4.61
C TYR A 90 8.74 -22.35 5.24
N SER A 91 9.12 -23.28 6.11
CA SER A 91 10.35 -23.24 6.88
C SER A 91 11.41 -24.21 6.33
N ILE A 92 12.67 -23.84 6.54
CA ILE A 92 13.84 -24.66 6.21
C ILE A 92 14.67 -24.79 7.48
N ALA A 93 14.87 -26.02 7.94
CA ALA A 93 15.71 -26.34 9.08
C ALA A 93 16.97 -27.11 8.66
N LEU A 94 17.98 -27.12 9.53
CA LEU A 94 19.10 -28.06 9.42
C LEU A 94 18.82 -29.30 10.24
N ALA A 95 19.28 -30.45 9.77
CA ALA A 95 19.32 -31.68 10.54
C ALA A 95 20.29 -31.53 11.73
N ASP A 96 19.95 -32.16 12.84
CA ASP A 96 20.82 -32.21 14.01
C ASP A 96 22.10 -33.03 13.71
N GLY A 97 23.22 -32.64 14.32
CA GLY A 97 24.44 -33.43 14.30
C GLY A 97 25.27 -33.35 13.01
N ILE A 98 25.05 -32.35 12.15
CA ILE A 98 25.96 -32.09 11.02
C ILE A 98 27.35 -31.73 11.56
N THR A 99 28.35 -32.55 11.23
CA THR A 99 29.76 -32.36 11.62
C THR A 99 30.67 -32.37 10.39
N GLY A 100 31.84 -31.73 10.47
CA GLY A 100 32.80 -31.69 9.36
C GLY A 100 32.53 -30.62 8.30
N GLY A 101 31.47 -29.81 8.47
CA GLY A 101 31.15 -28.71 7.56
C GLY A 101 29.93 -27.91 8.01
N SER A 102 29.44 -27.04 7.14
CA SER A 102 28.25 -26.22 7.35
C SER A 102 27.47 -26.05 6.05
N ILE A 103 26.15 -25.84 6.16
CA ILE A 103 25.26 -25.51 5.05
C ILE A 103 24.53 -24.22 5.42
N THR A 104 24.56 -23.24 4.52
CA THR A 104 23.88 -21.94 4.66
C THR A 104 23.22 -21.55 3.33
N GLY A 105 22.85 -20.28 3.14
CA GLY A 105 22.28 -19.79 1.86
C GLY A 105 20.75 -19.77 1.79
N PHE A 106 20.06 -20.15 2.86
CA PHE A 106 18.60 -20.19 2.94
C PHE A 106 18.05 -19.38 4.12
N ARG A 107 16.74 -19.06 4.07
CA ARG A 107 16.01 -18.44 5.18
C ARG A 107 15.31 -19.52 6.00
N ALA A 108 15.37 -19.41 7.33
CA ALA A 108 14.73 -20.39 8.21
C ALA A 108 13.20 -20.40 8.12
N SER A 109 12.59 -19.27 7.74
CA SER A 109 11.14 -19.11 7.58
C SER A 109 10.83 -18.06 6.51
N GLY A 110 9.56 -17.99 6.08
CA GLY A 110 9.11 -17.00 5.10
C GLY A 110 9.42 -17.38 3.65
N ASN A 111 9.70 -18.66 3.36
CA ASN A 111 9.96 -19.12 1.99
C ASN A 111 8.64 -19.44 1.29
N TYR A 112 8.59 -19.22 -0.03
CA TYR A 112 7.39 -19.46 -0.84
C TYR A 112 7.63 -20.63 -1.80
N PRO A 113 6.61 -21.41 -2.16
CA PRO A 113 6.73 -22.45 -3.19
C PRO A 113 7.27 -21.89 -4.50
N GLY A 114 8.04 -22.69 -5.24
CA GLY A 114 8.60 -22.26 -6.53
C GLY A 114 9.83 -21.35 -6.42
N GLN A 115 10.16 -20.86 -5.22
CA GLN A 115 11.39 -20.12 -4.97
C GLN A 115 12.62 -21.01 -5.19
N LYS A 116 13.59 -20.57 -5.98
CA LYS A 116 14.91 -21.22 -6.05
C LYS A 116 15.70 -20.97 -4.76
N VAL A 117 16.25 -22.02 -4.17
CA VAL A 117 17.06 -21.98 -2.95
C VAL A 117 18.43 -22.59 -3.24
N LEU A 118 19.47 -21.75 -3.19
CA LEU A 118 20.87 -22.17 -3.33
C LEU A 118 21.45 -22.53 -1.96
N LEU A 119 22.06 -23.72 -1.87
CA LEU A 119 22.76 -24.16 -0.67
C LEU A 119 24.25 -23.79 -0.73
N ASN A 120 24.67 -22.99 0.23
CA ASN A 120 26.08 -22.65 0.44
C ASN A 120 26.71 -23.71 1.34
N VAL A 121 27.26 -24.75 0.72
CA VAL A 121 27.95 -25.85 1.38
C VAL A 121 29.41 -25.47 1.61
N LYS A 122 29.87 -25.57 2.86
CA LYS A 122 31.24 -25.25 3.26
C LYS A 122 31.80 -26.36 4.15
N PRO A 123 32.53 -27.34 3.57
CA PRO A 123 33.28 -28.30 4.37
C PRO A 123 34.33 -27.60 5.24
N ALA A 124 34.58 -28.13 6.43
CA ALA A 124 35.59 -27.64 7.35
C ALA A 124 36.99 -28.11 6.92
N THR A 125 38.04 -27.48 7.46
CA THR A 125 39.42 -27.92 7.21
C THR A 125 39.61 -29.39 7.62
N GLY A 126 40.17 -30.21 6.72
CA GLY A 126 40.34 -31.65 6.92
C GLY A 126 39.12 -32.48 6.51
N TYR A 127 38.11 -31.89 5.87
CA TYR A 127 36.91 -32.57 5.38
C TYR A 127 36.59 -32.16 3.94
N LYS A 128 35.82 -33.01 3.25
CA LYS A 128 35.17 -32.72 1.97
C LYS A 128 33.69 -33.10 2.04
N LEU A 129 32.86 -32.55 1.17
CA LEU A 129 31.51 -33.12 1.00
C LEU A 129 31.67 -34.55 0.45
N ALA A 130 30.99 -35.52 1.06
CA ALA A 130 31.13 -36.93 0.67
C ALA A 130 30.69 -37.17 -0.79
N SER A 131 29.55 -36.59 -1.17
CA SER A 131 29.08 -36.44 -2.56
C SER A 131 27.82 -35.55 -2.57
N LYS A 132 27.34 -35.16 -3.76
CA LYS A 132 26.06 -34.43 -3.92
C LYS A 132 24.89 -35.17 -3.28
N ASP A 133 24.80 -36.48 -3.49
CA ASP A 133 23.69 -37.33 -2.98
C ASP A 133 23.68 -37.46 -1.46
N LYS A 134 24.74 -37.00 -0.80
CA LYS A 134 24.83 -36.92 0.66
C LYS A 134 24.30 -35.63 1.24
N ILE A 135 23.82 -34.71 0.41
CA ILE A 135 22.93 -33.63 0.84
C ILE A 135 21.51 -34.19 0.85
N SER A 136 20.94 -34.36 2.04
CA SER A 136 19.59 -34.91 2.20
C SER A 136 18.57 -33.78 2.39
N ILE A 137 17.51 -33.75 1.59
CA ILE A 137 16.35 -32.88 1.83
C ILE A 137 15.18 -33.79 2.22
N THR A 138 14.64 -33.57 3.43
CA THR A 138 13.52 -34.33 3.99
C THR A 138 12.33 -33.42 4.24
N GLY A 139 11.12 -34.00 4.37
CA GLY A 139 9.85 -33.24 4.46
C GLY A 139 9.10 -33.19 3.13
N ALA A 140 9.83 -33.17 2.01
CA ALA A 140 9.29 -33.35 0.66
C ALA A 140 10.36 -33.92 -0.29
N THR A 141 9.92 -34.54 -1.38
CA THR A 141 10.80 -34.96 -2.48
C THR A 141 11.05 -33.77 -3.40
N VAL A 142 12.32 -33.35 -3.48
CA VAL A 142 12.77 -32.28 -4.38
C VAL A 142 14.03 -32.74 -5.11
N GLU A 143 14.22 -32.25 -6.33
CA GLU A 143 15.47 -32.44 -7.06
C GLU A 143 16.47 -31.35 -6.67
N LEU A 144 17.68 -31.76 -6.32
CA LEU A 144 18.83 -30.89 -6.12
C LEU A 144 19.63 -30.87 -7.42
N ASP A 145 19.88 -29.71 -7.99
CA ASP A 145 20.70 -29.59 -9.18
C ASP A 145 22.21 -29.75 -8.88
N ASP A 146 23.03 -29.76 -9.92
CA ASP A 146 24.49 -29.98 -9.80
C ASP A 146 25.23 -28.85 -9.07
N PHE A 147 24.56 -27.72 -8.84
CA PHE A 147 25.09 -26.54 -8.14
C PHE A 147 24.46 -26.35 -6.76
N TYR A 148 23.78 -27.38 -6.24
CA TYR A 148 23.12 -27.41 -4.94
C TYR A 148 21.96 -26.41 -4.81
N CYS A 149 21.25 -26.16 -5.91
CA CYS A 149 20.03 -25.39 -5.93
C CYS A 149 18.81 -26.32 -6.09
N PHE A 150 17.73 -26.02 -5.37
CA PHE A 150 16.45 -26.72 -5.50
C PHE A 150 15.30 -25.72 -5.51
N THR A 151 14.12 -26.18 -5.92
CA THR A 151 12.90 -25.37 -5.89
C THR A 151 12.11 -25.67 -4.61
N MET A 152 11.77 -24.63 -3.85
CA MET A 152 11.06 -24.75 -2.58
C MET A 152 9.70 -25.45 -2.79
N PRO A 153 9.41 -26.54 -2.07
CA PRO A 153 8.14 -27.25 -2.17
C PRO A 153 7.06 -26.58 -1.30
N LYS A 154 5.82 -27.05 -1.43
CA LYS A 154 4.71 -26.72 -0.51
C LYS A 154 4.80 -27.50 0.81
N ALA A 155 5.99 -27.53 1.40
CA ALA A 155 6.26 -28.26 2.63
C ALA A 155 7.41 -27.62 3.40
N ASP A 156 7.35 -27.75 4.73
CA ASP A 156 8.51 -27.51 5.57
C ASP A 156 9.56 -28.60 5.28
N ILE A 157 10.82 -28.20 5.19
CA ILE A 157 11.91 -29.12 4.86
C ILE A 157 13.04 -29.07 5.88
N THR A 158 13.79 -30.17 5.98
CA THR A 158 15.00 -30.28 6.78
C THR A 158 16.18 -30.74 5.91
N ILE A 159 17.29 -30.02 5.98
CA ILE A 159 18.50 -30.22 5.17
C ILE A 159 19.60 -30.86 6.02
N GLY A 160 20.16 -31.97 5.55
CA GLY A 160 21.33 -32.63 6.12
C GLY A 160 22.48 -32.70 5.12
N ALA A 161 23.70 -32.91 5.61
CA ALA A 161 24.84 -33.30 4.78
C ALA A 161 25.79 -34.23 5.54
N GLU A 162 26.45 -35.13 4.81
CA GLU A 162 27.57 -35.93 5.31
C GLU A 162 28.89 -35.44 4.70
N PHE A 163 29.91 -35.30 5.55
CA PHE A 163 31.25 -34.89 5.17
C PHE A 163 32.25 -36.00 5.50
N ASP A 164 33.13 -36.33 4.55
CA ASP A 164 34.19 -37.31 4.75
C ASP A 164 35.48 -36.62 5.17
N SER A 165 36.31 -37.32 5.95
CA SER A 165 37.67 -36.87 6.23
C SER A 165 38.45 -36.71 4.92
N TYR A 166 39.15 -35.59 4.78
CA TYR A 166 39.93 -35.25 3.60
C TYR A 166 41.35 -34.87 4.01
N SER A 167 42.34 -35.57 3.45
CA SER A 167 43.76 -35.35 3.74
C SER A 167 44.46 -34.45 2.72
N GLY A 168 43.76 -34.02 1.67
CA GLY A 168 44.30 -33.08 0.68
C GLY A 168 44.38 -31.66 1.25
N GLU A 169 45.15 -30.81 0.58
CA GLU A 169 45.23 -29.40 0.96
C GLU A 169 43.99 -28.63 0.48
N ALA A 170 43.72 -27.52 1.17
CA ALA A 170 42.67 -26.62 0.74
C ALA A 170 43.07 -25.89 -0.54
N TYR A 171 42.09 -25.69 -1.41
CA TYR A 171 42.26 -24.96 -2.65
C TYR A 171 42.11 -23.44 -2.45
N GLY A 172 42.72 -22.70 -3.36
CA GLY A 172 42.51 -21.27 -3.54
C GLY A 172 41.98 -20.92 -4.93
N ILE A 173 41.50 -19.69 -5.07
CA ILE A 173 41.12 -19.09 -6.35
C ILE A 173 42.10 -17.96 -6.65
N LEU A 174 42.90 -18.15 -7.70
CA LEU A 174 43.78 -17.13 -8.24
C LEU A 174 42.95 -16.17 -9.10
N ASN A 175 43.25 -14.87 -9.03
CA ASN A 175 42.84 -13.98 -10.11
C ASN A 175 43.71 -14.34 -11.31
N ASN A 176 43.11 -14.70 -12.44
CA ASN A 176 43.88 -15.06 -13.63
C ASN A 176 44.82 -13.91 -14.05
N TYR A 177 45.98 -14.31 -14.56
CA TYR A 177 47.09 -13.49 -15.02
C TYR A 177 46.72 -12.71 -16.28
N GLY A 178 46.08 -11.55 -16.11
CA GLY A 178 45.73 -10.66 -17.21
C GLY A 178 44.84 -9.53 -16.75
N TYR A 179 44.86 -8.41 -17.47
CA TYR A 179 43.88 -7.34 -17.27
C TYR A 179 42.49 -7.90 -17.53
N ILE A 180 41.73 -8.18 -16.48
CA ILE A 180 40.29 -8.45 -16.58
C ILE A 180 39.64 -7.06 -16.61
N PRO A 181 39.13 -6.58 -17.75
CA PRO A 181 38.29 -5.39 -17.72
C PRO A 181 37.06 -5.73 -16.85
N GLY A 182 36.66 -4.86 -15.91
CA GLY A 182 35.53 -5.10 -14.99
C GLY A 182 35.98 -5.55 -13.59
N LYS A 183 35.02 -5.91 -12.71
CA LYS A 183 35.30 -6.37 -11.35
C LYS A 183 34.74 -7.78 -11.15
N VAL A 184 35.64 -8.74 -10.92
CA VAL A 184 35.29 -10.13 -10.59
C VAL A 184 35.67 -10.40 -9.13
N SER A 185 34.71 -10.88 -8.35
CA SER A 185 34.90 -11.29 -6.96
C SER A 185 34.21 -12.63 -6.69
N VAL A 186 34.62 -13.28 -5.62
CA VAL A 186 34.00 -14.51 -5.11
C VAL A 186 33.75 -14.34 -3.62
N ASP A 187 32.77 -15.06 -3.10
CA ASP A 187 32.40 -15.09 -1.68
C ASP A 187 33.50 -15.69 -0.79
N GLN A 188 34.27 -16.66 -1.29
CA GLN A 188 35.43 -17.22 -0.62
C GLN A 188 36.59 -17.50 -1.59
N ARG A 189 37.80 -17.06 -1.23
CA ARG A 189 39.00 -17.18 -2.10
C ARG A 189 39.99 -18.27 -1.70
N THR A 190 40.02 -18.66 -0.44
CA THR A 190 41.02 -19.59 0.11
C THR A 190 40.36 -20.53 1.11
N GLY A 191 41.03 -21.63 1.43
CA GLY A 191 40.47 -22.61 2.37
C GLY A 191 39.29 -23.36 1.78
N LEU A 192 39.19 -23.46 0.46
CA LEU A 192 38.10 -24.15 -0.23
C LEU A 192 38.40 -25.64 -0.26
N MET A 193 37.46 -26.45 0.23
CA MET A 193 37.57 -27.90 0.20
C MET A 193 36.70 -28.48 -0.91
N PRO A 194 36.97 -29.72 -1.41
CA PRO A 194 36.11 -30.34 -2.40
C PRO A 194 34.65 -30.39 -1.95
N GLY A 195 33.74 -30.05 -2.87
CA GLY A 195 32.31 -29.91 -2.60
C GLY A 195 31.91 -28.57 -1.96
N ALA A 196 32.82 -27.62 -1.79
CA ALA A 196 32.46 -26.27 -1.39
C ALA A 196 31.71 -25.53 -2.50
N THR A 197 30.62 -24.86 -2.17
CA THR A 197 29.94 -23.90 -3.06
C THR A 197 30.77 -22.62 -3.15
N VAL A 198 30.95 -22.09 -4.36
CA VAL A 198 31.57 -20.79 -4.59
C VAL A 198 30.65 -19.94 -5.46
N VAL A 199 30.32 -18.74 -4.98
CA VAL A 199 29.48 -17.78 -5.69
C VAL A 199 30.36 -16.70 -6.31
N ILE A 200 30.27 -16.54 -7.63
CA ILE A 200 31.02 -15.52 -8.36
C ILE A 200 30.12 -14.28 -8.54
N THR A 201 30.66 -13.11 -8.21
CA THR A 201 30.04 -11.81 -8.50
C THR A 201 30.86 -11.12 -9.58
N ILE A 202 30.21 -10.78 -10.69
CA ILE A 202 30.84 -10.14 -11.84
C ILE A 202 30.15 -8.81 -12.08
N ILE A 203 30.92 -7.73 -12.12
CA ILE A 203 30.49 -6.43 -12.63
C ILE A 203 31.22 -6.23 -13.96
N PRO A 204 30.51 -6.38 -15.10
CA PRO A 204 31.12 -6.16 -16.40
C PRO A 204 31.66 -4.74 -16.58
N PRO A 205 32.62 -4.54 -17.48
CA PRO A 205 33.00 -3.21 -17.98
C PRO A 205 31.80 -2.45 -18.54
N GLN A 206 31.96 -1.12 -18.63
CA GLN A 206 31.00 -0.30 -19.35
C GLN A 206 30.83 -0.81 -20.79
N ASN A 207 29.58 -0.91 -21.25
CA ASN A 207 29.19 -1.34 -22.61
C ASN A 207 29.57 -2.78 -22.94
N GLN A 208 29.63 -3.66 -21.93
CA GLN A 208 29.88 -5.07 -22.13
C GLN A 208 28.96 -5.92 -21.25
N LYS A 209 28.61 -7.11 -21.74
CA LYS A 209 27.93 -8.15 -20.95
C LYS A 209 28.81 -9.39 -20.87
N ILE A 210 28.51 -10.24 -19.90
CA ILE A 210 29.22 -11.50 -19.70
C ILE A 210 28.88 -12.41 -20.88
N ALA A 211 29.90 -12.76 -21.67
CA ALA A 211 29.77 -13.73 -22.76
C ALA A 211 29.99 -15.15 -22.24
N LYS A 212 30.95 -15.31 -21.31
CA LYS A 212 31.36 -16.63 -20.81
C LYS A 212 32.04 -16.52 -19.45
N VAL A 213 31.83 -17.52 -18.60
CA VAL A 213 32.57 -17.73 -17.36
C VAL A 213 33.08 -19.16 -17.31
N GLU A 214 34.38 -19.32 -17.08
CA GLU A 214 35.02 -20.63 -16.94
C GLU A 214 35.95 -20.67 -15.73
N VAL A 215 35.96 -21.83 -15.08
CA VAL A 215 36.94 -22.18 -14.04
C VAL A 215 38.02 -23.05 -14.67
N THR A 216 39.26 -22.57 -14.68
CA THR A 216 40.38 -23.25 -15.32
C THR A 216 41.51 -23.60 -14.36
N ASP A 217 42.35 -24.56 -14.75
CA ASP A 217 43.62 -24.83 -14.11
C ASP A 217 44.72 -23.88 -14.64
N ASN A 218 45.95 -24.04 -14.12
CA ASN A 218 47.11 -23.26 -14.53
C ASN A 218 47.59 -23.51 -15.98
N GLN A 219 46.92 -24.41 -16.72
CA GLN A 219 47.15 -24.71 -18.13
C GLN A 219 45.98 -24.24 -19.01
N ASN A 220 45.04 -23.46 -18.46
CA ASN A 220 43.80 -23.02 -19.09
C ASN A 220 42.85 -24.16 -19.50
N ASN A 221 42.96 -25.34 -18.87
CA ASN A 221 41.99 -26.41 -19.06
C ASN A 221 40.80 -26.18 -18.13
N LYS A 222 39.58 -26.35 -18.66
CA LYS A 222 38.36 -26.29 -17.85
C LYS A 222 38.37 -27.37 -16.76
N VAL A 223 38.07 -26.97 -15.53
CA VAL A 223 38.08 -27.85 -14.34
C VAL A 223 36.66 -28.22 -13.91
N CYS A 224 35.73 -27.28 -13.96
CA CYS A 224 34.32 -27.51 -13.64
C CYS A 224 33.40 -26.58 -14.43
N ASP A 225 32.11 -26.90 -14.40
CA ASP A 225 31.04 -26.06 -14.94
C ASP A 225 30.70 -24.91 -13.98
N VAL A 226 30.13 -23.85 -14.55
CA VAL A 226 29.60 -22.69 -13.83
C VAL A 226 28.13 -22.56 -14.22
N SER A 227 27.25 -22.38 -13.23
CA SER A 227 25.81 -22.19 -13.46
C SER A 227 25.50 -20.83 -14.09
N ASP A 228 24.27 -20.67 -14.59
CA ASP A 228 23.77 -19.38 -15.10
C ASP A 228 23.73 -18.30 -14.00
N GLU A 229 23.54 -18.72 -12.75
CA GLU A 229 23.62 -17.87 -11.56
C GLU A 229 25.06 -17.63 -11.05
N HIS A 230 26.07 -17.98 -11.86
CA HIS A 230 27.50 -17.80 -11.57
C HIS A 230 28.00 -18.55 -10.34
N VAL A 231 27.51 -19.78 -10.14
CA VAL A 231 27.94 -20.67 -9.06
C VAL A 231 28.77 -21.81 -9.63
N PHE A 232 29.82 -22.21 -8.93
CA PHE A 232 30.49 -23.48 -9.20
C PHE A 232 30.76 -24.25 -7.91
N ILE A 233 30.91 -25.56 -8.03
CA ILE A 233 31.29 -26.44 -6.94
C ILE A 233 32.77 -26.76 -7.04
N MET A 234 33.50 -26.61 -5.93
CA MET A 234 34.92 -26.93 -5.89
C MET A 234 35.13 -28.43 -6.18
N PRO A 235 35.87 -28.80 -7.24
CA PRO A 235 35.97 -30.17 -7.69
C PRO A 235 36.90 -31.01 -6.80
N GLU A 236 36.66 -32.32 -6.79
CA GLU A 236 37.57 -33.32 -6.21
C GLU A 236 38.63 -33.75 -7.24
N ALA A 237 39.34 -32.78 -7.83
CA ALA A 237 40.39 -33.03 -8.81
C ALA A 237 41.76 -32.67 -8.25
N GLU A 238 42.79 -33.41 -8.64
CA GLU A 238 44.18 -33.04 -8.37
C GLU A 238 44.54 -31.80 -9.21
N ILE A 239 44.28 -30.62 -8.65
CA ILE A 239 44.60 -29.35 -9.30
C ILE A 239 46.03 -28.99 -8.94
N ARG A 240 46.90 -28.89 -9.94
CA ARG A 240 48.32 -28.56 -9.74
C ARG A 240 48.44 -27.20 -9.04
N ASN A 241 49.17 -27.16 -7.91
CA ASN A 241 49.31 -26.02 -6.99
C ASN A 241 48.08 -25.67 -6.15
N ASN A 242 47.09 -26.58 -6.07
CA ASN A 242 45.89 -26.42 -5.24
C ASN A 242 45.16 -25.10 -5.51
N ALA A 243 45.08 -24.66 -6.76
CA ALA A 243 44.37 -23.43 -7.10
C ALA A 243 43.76 -23.44 -8.50
N VAL A 244 42.57 -22.85 -8.62
CA VAL A 244 41.87 -22.61 -9.89
C VAL A 244 41.92 -21.13 -10.25
N ALA A 245 41.71 -20.81 -11.52
CA ALA A 245 41.58 -19.46 -12.03
C ALA A 245 40.18 -19.23 -12.60
N LEU A 246 39.68 -17.99 -12.48
CA LEU A 246 38.46 -17.56 -13.16
C LEU A 246 38.81 -16.87 -14.47
N HIS A 247 38.22 -17.35 -15.56
CA HIS A 247 38.28 -16.73 -16.87
C HIS A 247 36.90 -16.20 -17.24
N VAL A 248 36.81 -14.88 -17.45
CA VAL A 248 35.56 -14.20 -17.81
C VAL A 248 35.76 -13.53 -19.15
N GLU A 249 34.93 -13.89 -20.12
CA GLU A 249 34.88 -13.26 -21.43
C GLU A 249 33.70 -12.30 -21.49
N TYR A 250 33.91 -11.18 -22.15
CA TYR A 250 32.91 -10.16 -22.34
C TYR A 250 32.66 -9.94 -23.82
N GLU A 251 31.42 -9.62 -24.16
CA GLU A 251 31.06 -9.14 -25.49
C GLU A 251 30.51 -7.71 -25.42
N SER A 252 30.82 -6.91 -26.43
CA SER A 252 30.31 -5.55 -26.54
C SER A 252 28.79 -5.58 -26.61
N THR A 253 28.14 -4.75 -25.81
CA THR A 253 26.70 -4.51 -25.91
C THR A 253 26.46 -3.31 -26.80
N VAL A 254 25.35 -3.33 -27.55
CA VAL A 254 24.83 -2.11 -28.16
C VAL A 254 24.33 -1.22 -27.03
N ASN A 255 24.60 0.07 -27.13
CA ASN A 255 24.08 1.06 -26.20
C ASN A 255 22.76 1.61 -26.73
N HIS A 256 21.80 1.75 -25.82
CA HIS A 256 20.47 2.26 -26.10
C HIS A 256 20.20 3.50 -25.24
N ASN A 257 19.34 4.38 -25.75
CA ASN A 257 18.89 5.55 -25.02
C ASN A 257 17.57 5.27 -24.31
N ILE A 258 17.45 5.78 -23.09
CA ILE A 258 16.26 5.61 -22.26
C ILE A 258 15.60 6.97 -22.06
N TYR A 259 14.41 7.09 -22.63
CA TYR A 259 13.50 8.21 -22.42
C TYR A 259 12.57 7.85 -21.27
N MET A 260 12.75 8.50 -20.12
CA MET A 260 11.85 8.34 -18.98
C MET A 260 10.90 9.51 -18.89
N ARG A 261 9.60 9.22 -18.82
CA ARG A 261 8.57 10.18 -18.46
C ARG A 261 7.94 9.75 -17.17
N THR A 262 7.84 10.65 -16.24
CA THR A 262 7.11 10.43 -14.99
C THR A 262 6.04 11.49 -14.84
N SER A 263 5.07 11.25 -13.95
CA SER A 263 4.11 12.28 -13.55
C SER A 263 4.77 13.52 -12.91
N LEU A 264 6.07 13.48 -12.59
CA LEU A 264 6.83 14.55 -11.95
C LEU A 264 7.89 15.20 -12.84
N GLY A 265 8.18 14.63 -14.01
CA GLY A 265 9.20 15.15 -14.90
C GLY A 265 9.63 14.19 -15.98
N SER A 266 10.61 14.58 -16.79
CA SER A 266 11.20 13.71 -17.81
C SER A 266 12.69 13.62 -17.61
N TYR A 267 13.23 12.43 -17.81
CA TYR A 267 14.65 12.11 -17.69
C TYR A 267 15.13 11.46 -18.96
N PHE A 268 16.40 11.68 -19.28
CA PHE A 268 17.03 11.07 -20.42
C PHE A 268 18.35 10.45 -20.00
N ILE A 269 18.51 9.15 -20.24
CA ILE A 269 19.75 8.43 -19.98
C ILE A 269 20.32 7.97 -21.32
N ASN A 270 21.49 8.49 -21.65
CA ASN A 270 22.21 8.15 -22.87
C ASN A 270 23.13 6.97 -22.66
N ASP A 271 23.43 6.30 -23.77
CA ASP A 271 24.52 5.34 -23.89
C ASP A 271 24.45 4.20 -22.86
N VAL A 272 23.25 3.65 -22.63
CA VAL A 272 23.05 2.60 -21.64
C VAL A 272 23.26 1.23 -22.26
N PRO A 273 24.17 0.40 -21.72
CA PRO A 273 24.41 -0.94 -22.22
C PRO A 273 23.13 -1.79 -22.20
N GLU A 274 22.83 -2.48 -23.29
CA GLU A 274 21.79 -3.51 -23.32
C GLU A 274 22.02 -4.55 -22.20
N GLY A 275 20.95 -4.91 -21.49
CA GLY A 275 21.02 -5.78 -20.32
C GLY A 275 21.51 -5.08 -19.05
N SER A 276 21.64 -3.75 -19.01
CA SER A 276 21.86 -3.02 -17.76
C SER A 276 20.61 -3.08 -16.87
N LEU A 277 20.79 -3.20 -15.56
CA LEU A 277 19.73 -2.94 -14.59
C LEU A 277 19.79 -1.47 -14.18
N ILE A 278 18.71 -0.72 -14.44
CA ILE A 278 18.57 0.67 -14.01
C ILE A 278 17.65 0.71 -12.81
N SER A 279 18.12 1.28 -11.70
CA SER A 279 17.29 1.59 -10.54
C SER A 279 17.04 3.10 -10.41
N LYS A 280 15.87 3.45 -9.89
CA LYS A 280 15.45 4.81 -9.60
C LYS A 280 14.64 4.86 -8.31
N ASP A 281 14.90 5.89 -7.52
CA ASP A 281 14.18 6.13 -6.28
C ASP A 281 12.71 6.48 -6.56
N ILE A 282 11.82 5.93 -5.75
CA ILE A 282 10.46 6.40 -5.61
C ILE A 282 10.51 7.62 -4.68
N PRO A 283 9.99 8.78 -5.09
CA PRO A 283 10.00 9.98 -4.25
C PRO A 283 9.32 9.72 -2.89
N ASP A 284 9.88 10.31 -1.85
CA ASP A 284 9.31 10.22 -0.51
C ASP A 284 7.83 10.64 -0.52
N GLY A 285 6.99 9.80 0.10
CA GLY A 285 5.54 10.02 0.13
C GLY A 285 4.76 9.53 -1.11
N CYS A 286 5.42 8.90 -2.08
CA CYS A 286 4.79 8.32 -3.28
C CYS A 286 4.79 6.78 -3.27
N VAL A 287 3.86 6.19 -4.03
CA VAL A 287 3.95 4.82 -4.55
C VAL A 287 3.72 4.86 -6.06
N ILE A 288 4.13 3.82 -6.77
CA ILE A 288 3.84 3.68 -8.19
C ILE A 288 2.36 3.37 -8.38
N ASP A 289 1.68 4.17 -9.18
CA ASP A 289 0.32 3.92 -9.64
C ASP A 289 0.32 3.07 -10.90
N LYS A 290 1.23 3.40 -11.83
CA LYS A 290 1.36 2.74 -13.12
C LYS A 290 2.80 2.81 -13.61
N ILE A 291 3.28 1.74 -14.22
CA ILE A 291 4.56 1.73 -14.91
C ILE A 291 4.43 0.98 -16.23
N ILE A 292 4.92 1.58 -17.32
CA ILE A 292 4.94 0.99 -18.65
C ILE A 292 6.34 1.19 -19.23
N ALA A 293 6.89 0.14 -19.83
CA ALA A 293 8.09 0.23 -20.65
C ALA A 293 7.75 -0.23 -22.07
N SER A 294 8.23 0.52 -23.07
CA SER A 294 8.02 0.25 -24.49
C SER A 294 9.26 0.60 -25.30
N ARG A 295 9.43 -0.05 -26.45
CA ARG A 295 10.51 0.26 -27.40
C ARG A 295 10.15 1.52 -28.19
N VAL A 296 11.13 2.39 -28.43
CA VAL A 296 10.99 3.59 -29.27
C VAL A 296 11.32 3.22 -30.71
N ASP A 297 10.42 2.47 -31.35
CA ASP A 297 10.55 2.24 -32.79
C ASP A 297 10.07 3.50 -33.54
N ASN A 298 10.96 4.10 -34.31
CA ASN A 298 10.66 5.23 -35.17
C ASN A 298 9.51 4.87 -36.14
N VAL A 299 8.47 5.73 -36.17
CA VAL A 299 7.34 5.83 -37.12
C VAL A 299 6.05 5.10 -36.71
N GLN A 300 4.98 5.91 -36.57
CA GLN A 300 3.54 5.58 -36.59
C GLN A 300 3.18 4.08 -36.64
N ALA A 301 2.83 3.51 -35.48
CA ALA A 301 2.03 2.29 -35.42
C ALA A 301 0.89 2.49 -34.41
N THR A 302 -0.32 2.66 -34.94
CA THR A 302 -1.58 2.43 -34.23
C THR A 302 -1.67 0.94 -33.87
N SER A 303 -1.94 0.66 -32.58
CA SER A 303 -2.49 -0.59 -32.01
C SER A 303 -1.95 -1.92 -32.56
N GLU A 304 -1.14 -2.63 -31.77
CA GLU A 304 -1.42 -3.97 -31.22
C GLU A 304 -0.23 -4.47 -30.38
N ARG A 305 -0.51 -5.44 -29.51
CA ARG A 305 0.31 -5.96 -28.41
C ARG A 305 1.66 -6.59 -28.81
N GLY A 306 2.60 -6.52 -27.87
CA GLY A 306 3.75 -7.43 -27.70
C GLY A 306 4.99 -6.97 -28.49
N THR A 307 6.23 -7.02 -28.03
CA THR A 307 6.95 -7.81 -27.01
C THR A 307 8.35 -7.16 -26.96
N ASN A 308 8.83 -6.60 -25.86
CA ASN A 308 9.69 -7.27 -24.87
C ASN A 308 9.71 -6.34 -23.64
N ILE A 309 8.89 -6.62 -22.64
CA ILE A 309 8.81 -5.77 -21.45
C ILE A 309 9.81 -6.32 -20.44
N CYS A 310 10.77 -5.46 -20.09
CA CYS A 310 11.77 -5.66 -19.06
C CYS A 310 11.09 -6.10 -17.77
N LEU A 311 11.66 -7.09 -17.07
CA LEU A 311 11.16 -7.49 -15.76
C LEU A 311 11.27 -6.28 -14.82
N MET A 312 10.14 -5.62 -14.60
CA MET A 312 10.02 -4.52 -13.65
C MET A 312 9.69 -5.12 -12.29
N HIS A 313 10.54 -4.84 -11.32
CA HIS A 313 10.24 -5.15 -9.93
C HIS A 313 10.47 -3.89 -9.11
N GLN A 314 9.68 -3.77 -8.06
CA GLN A 314 9.57 -2.58 -7.23
C GLN A 314 9.61 -3.04 -5.78
N ASP A 315 10.25 -2.24 -4.94
CA ASP A 315 10.00 -2.26 -3.51
C ASP A 315 9.38 -0.92 -3.07
N ASP A 316 9.29 -0.67 -1.76
CA ASP A 316 8.65 0.53 -1.23
C ASP A 316 9.47 1.82 -1.42
N THR A 317 10.71 1.71 -1.95
CA THR A 317 11.72 2.78 -2.01
C THR A 317 12.31 3.00 -3.40
N GLU A 318 12.43 1.97 -4.23
CA GLU A 318 12.98 2.06 -5.59
C GLU A 318 12.22 1.16 -6.56
N TYR A 319 12.35 1.48 -7.84
CA TYR A 319 11.94 0.61 -8.93
C TYR A 319 13.10 0.36 -9.87
N TRP A 320 13.13 -0.83 -10.45
CA TRP A 320 14.16 -1.21 -11.40
C TRP A 320 13.63 -1.87 -12.64
N PHE A 321 14.35 -1.67 -13.74
CA PHE A 321 14.06 -2.27 -15.02
C PHE A 321 15.35 -2.60 -15.75
N TRP A 322 15.33 -3.72 -16.46
CA TRP A 322 16.41 -4.09 -17.38
C TRP A 322 16.33 -3.24 -18.65
N VAL A 323 17.46 -3.00 -19.30
CA VAL A 323 17.50 -2.39 -20.63
C VAL A 323 17.37 -3.50 -21.67
N ALA A 324 16.29 -3.49 -22.44
CA ALA A 324 16.10 -4.43 -23.54
C ALA A 324 16.81 -3.94 -24.82
N ASP A 325 16.78 -4.75 -25.88
CA ASP A 325 17.22 -4.32 -27.21
C ASP A 325 16.35 -3.15 -27.73
N GLY A 326 17.02 -2.05 -28.08
CA GLY A 326 16.46 -0.83 -28.66
C GLY A 326 16.29 0.31 -27.65
N ASP A 327 16.24 1.54 -28.17
CA ASP A 327 15.89 2.71 -27.37
C ASP A 327 14.53 2.49 -26.68
N MET A 328 14.39 2.95 -25.43
CA MET A 328 13.23 2.67 -24.58
C MET A 328 12.50 3.94 -24.16
N LEU A 329 11.16 3.89 -24.15
CA LEU A 329 10.29 4.84 -23.46
C LEU A 329 9.71 4.16 -22.23
N VAL A 330 10.04 4.70 -21.05
CA VAL A 330 9.54 4.25 -19.76
C VAL A 330 8.64 5.34 -19.18
N GLU A 331 7.38 5.01 -18.95
CA GLU A 331 6.37 5.90 -18.38
C GLU A 331 6.02 5.44 -16.96
N VAL A 332 6.20 6.32 -15.97
CA VAL A 332 5.95 6.03 -14.54
C VAL A 332 4.99 7.05 -13.95
N ASP A 333 3.78 6.63 -13.59
CA ASP A 333 2.84 7.47 -12.86
C ASP A 333 2.95 7.17 -11.37
N PHE A 334 3.21 8.21 -10.58
CA PHE A 334 3.18 8.14 -9.13
C PHE A 334 1.81 8.54 -8.57
N LYS A 335 1.45 7.95 -7.43
CA LYS A 335 0.35 8.39 -6.57
C LYS A 335 0.82 8.59 -5.13
N ALA A 336 0.10 9.37 -4.35
CA ALA A 336 0.46 9.65 -2.98
C ALA A 336 0.28 8.40 -2.08
N LYS A 337 1.20 8.18 -1.14
CA LYS A 337 1.04 7.19 -0.06
C LYS A 337 -0.20 7.54 0.76
N VAL A 338 -1.01 6.53 1.03
CA VAL A 338 -2.18 6.63 1.90
C VAL A 338 -1.84 6.09 3.29
N LYS A 339 -2.41 6.71 4.32
CA LYS A 339 -2.44 6.19 5.67
C LYS A 339 -3.82 5.68 6.02
N ALA A 340 -3.87 4.75 6.96
CA ALA A 340 -5.09 4.03 7.33
C ALA A 340 -6.23 4.93 7.84
N LYS A 341 -5.92 6.12 8.38
CA LYS A 341 -6.93 7.07 8.87
C LYS A 341 -6.39 8.51 8.89
N PRO A 342 -7.26 9.52 8.76
CA PRO A 342 -6.89 10.91 9.00
C PRO A 342 -6.63 11.17 10.49
N ASP A 343 -5.54 11.86 10.82
CA ASP A 343 -5.16 12.15 12.21
C ASP A 343 -4.21 13.36 12.40
N THR A 344 -3.99 14.12 11.33
CA THR A 344 -3.14 15.31 11.29
C THR A 344 -3.84 16.43 10.50
N ILE A 345 -3.62 17.67 10.91
CA ILE A 345 -4.14 18.85 10.20
C ILE A 345 -3.57 18.89 8.77
N GLY A 346 -4.46 19.02 7.79
CA GLY A 346 -4.18 19.08 6.36
C GLY A 346 -4.23 17.75 5.63
N ASP A 347 -4.49 16.64 6.33
CA ASP A 347 -4.76 15.36 5.67
C ASP A 347 -5.95 15.46 4.73
N ILE A 348 -5.84 14.82 3.56
CA ILE A 348 -6.92 14.71 2.59
C ILE A 348 -7.61 13.36 2.81
N VAL A 349 -8.89 13.40 3.18
CA VAL A 349 -9.69 12.21 3.46
C VAL A 349 -10.24 11.65 2.15
N LEU A 350 -10.09 10.35 1.96
CA LEU A 350 -10.63 9.62 0.80
C LEU A 350 -11.96 8.92 1.14
N LYS A 351 -12.74 8.56 0.11
CA LYS A 351 -14.06 7.91 0.26
C LYS A 351 -14.05 6.64 1.10
N ASP A 352 -12.95 5.90 1.09
CA ASP A 352 -12.77 4.65 1.84
C ASP A 352 -12.37 4.87 3.32
N GLY A 353 -12.17 6.13 3.73
CA GLY A 353 -11.74 6.51 5.09
C GLY A 353 -10.24 6.50 5.33
N THR A 354 -9.46 6.13 4.31
CA THR A 354 -8.01 6.40 4.32
C THR A 354 -7.73 7.89 4.12
N ALA A 355 -6.48 8.29 4.31
CA ALA A 355 -6.08 9.67 4.09
C ALA A 355 -4.73 9.79 3.39
N VAL A 356 -4.58 10.83 2.57
CA VAL A 356 -3.28 11.27 2.04
C VAL A 356 -2.73 12.35 2.97
N ALA A 357 -1.49 12.17 3.42
CA ALA A 357 -0.83 13.13 4.29
C ALA A 357 -0.60 14.46 3.57
N ARG A 358 -0.66 15.58 4.31
CA ARG A 358 -0.56 16.94 3.76
C ARG A 358 0.72 17.15 2.94
N GLU A 359 1.84 16.60 3.40
CA GLU A 359 3.14 16.67 2.74
C GLU A 359 3.13 15.99 1.35
N ASN A 360 2.24 15.02 1.13
CA ASN A 360 2.18 14.22 -0.10
C ASN A 360 1.13 14.73 -1.10
N ARG A 361 0.46 15.85 -0.82
CA ARG A 361 -0.63 16.40 -1.64
C ARG A 361 -0.24 16.70 -3.09
N GLY A 362 1.04 17.02 -3.34
CA GLY A 362 1.55 17.26 -4.69
C GLY A 362 1.60 16.01 -5.58
N TYR A 363 1.38 14.84 -5.00
CA TYR A 363 1.48 13.54 -5.66
C TYR A 363 0.13 12.85 -5.86
N LEU A 364 -0.99 13.54 -5.66
CA LEU A 364 -2.31 12.95 -5.83
C LEU A 364 -2.52 12.47 -7.27
N SER A 365 -2.82 11.19 -7.44
CA SER A 365 -3.29 10.70 -8.74
C SER A 365 -4.71 11.17 -9.04
N GLU A 366 -5.11 11.08 -10.30
CA GLU A 366 -6.44 11.51 -10.73
C GLU A 366 -7.55 10.71 -10.04
N SER A 367 -7.32 9.44 -9.72
CA SER A 367 -8.25 8.65 -8.90
C SER A 367 -8.33 9.18 -7.47
N GLN A 368 -7.18 9.51 -6.84
CA GLN A 368 -7.16 10.02 -5.47
C GLN A 368 -7.81 11.39 -5.35
N LYS A 369 -7.60 12.29 -6.33
CA LYS A 369 -8.36 13.55 -6.42
C LYS A 369 -9.85 13.27 -6.53
N ASN A 370 -10.23 12.25 -7.29
CA ASN A 370 -11.63 11.88 -7.46
C ASN A 370 -12.27 11.22 -6.23
N ASP A 371 -11.47 10.65 -5.36
CA ASP A 371 -11.91 10.04 -4.10
C ASP A 371 -11.74 10.94 -2.89
N ALA A 372 -11.12 12.12 -3.03
CA ALA A 372 -11.05 13.11 -1.98
C ALA A 372 -12.46 13.59 -1.60
N ILE A 373 -12.75 13.64 -0.30
CA ILE A 373 -14.06 14.04 0.24
C ILE A 373 -13.98 15.19 1.26
N ALA A 374 -12.84 15.33 1.95
CA ALA A 374 -12.64 16.35 2.97
C ALA A 374 -11.16 16.63 3.22
N VAL A 375 -10.86 17.76 3.86
CA VAL A 375 -9.52 18.08 4.38
C VAL A 375 -9.61 18.30 5.88
N ILE A 376 -8.69 17.71 6.65
CA ILE A 376 -8.66 17.87 8.11
C ILE A 376 -8.19 19.27 8.49
N PHE A 377 -8.95 19.95 9.35
CA PHE A 377 -8.54 21.25 9.90
C PHE A 377 -8.31 21.21 11.41
N TYR A 378 -8.70 20.12 12.08
CA TYR A 378 -8.50 19.92 13.52
C TYR A 378 -8.20 18.45 13.82
N ASP A 379 -7.07 18.18 14.47
CA ASP A 379 -6.56 16.84 14.74
C ASP A 379 -6.83 16.33 16.18
N GLY A 380 -7.49 17.16 17.00
CA GLY A 380 -7.77 16.84 18.40
C GLY A 380 -6.56 16.92 19.34
N LYS A 381 -5.37 17.36 18.89
CA LYS A 381 -4.10 17.22 19.64
C LYS A 381 -3.60 18.46 20.40
N ALA A 382 -4.10 19.70 20.25
CA ALA A 382 -3.57 20.83 21.06
C ALA A 382 -4.46 22.07 21.36
N GLU A 383 -4.05 22.74 22.45
CA GLU A 383 -4.38 24.04 23.09
C GLU A 383 -5.72 24.26 23.81
N PHE A 384 -6.83 23.64 23.40
CA PHE A 384 -8.11 23.79 24.10
C PHE A 384 -8.44 22.63 25.04
N LYS A 385 -7.48 22.16 25.85
CA LYS A 385 -7.69 21.05 26.81
C LYS A 385 -8.91 21.24 27.74
N TRP A 386 -9.35 22.47 27.99
CA TRP A 386 -10.54 22.75 28.81
C TRP A 386 -11.85 22.85 28.02
N LEU A 387 -11.79 23.05 26.69
CA LEU A 387 -12.94 23.16 25.79
C LEU A 387 -13.23 21.84 25.04
N ALA A 388 -12.20 21.15 24.57
CA ALA A 388 -12.30 19.90 23.82
C ALA A 388 -12.51 18.65 24.72
N SER A 389 -11.98 18.65 25.95
CA SER A 389 -12.03 17.49 26.85
C SER A 389 -13.43 17.15 27.38
N LYS A 390 -14.39 18.09 27.33
CA LYS A 390 -15.78 17.85 27.76
C LYS A 390 -16.74 17.45 26.64
N PHE A 391 -16.45 17.76 25.37
CA PHE A 391 -17.47 17.73 24.31
C PHE A 391 -17.05 17.03 23.01
N LEU A 392 -15.79 17.17 22.58
CA LEU A 392 -15.28 16.55 21.34
C LEU A 392 -14.36 15.35 21.57
N GLY A 393 -13.71 15.23 22.73
CA GLY A 393 -12.76 14.14 22.99
C GLY A 393 -11.60 14.13 22.00
N SER A 394 -11.14 12.95 21.56
CA SER A 394 -10.07 12.75 20.57
C SER A 394 -10.58 12.80 19.11
N CYS A 395 -11.68 13.51 18.83
CA CYS A 395 -12.26 13.58 17.49
C CYS A 395 -11.44 14.48 16.55
N VAL A 396 -11.32 14.05 15.30
CA VAL A 396 -10.72 14.78 14.18
C VAL A 396 -11.84 15.45 13.40
N LEU A 397 -11.70 16.73 13.04
CA LEU A 397 -12.69 17.47 12.24
C LEU A 397 -12.13 17.79 10.85
N GLY A 398 -12.97 17.59 9.83
CA GLY A 398 -12.66 17.89 8.45
C GLY A 398 -13.67 18.86 7.82
N VAL A 399 -13.22 19.61 6.82
CA VAL A 399 -14.07 20.46 5.98
C VAL A 399 -14.28 19.76 4.65
N GLY A 400 -15.53 19.73 4.18
CA GLY A 400 -15.89 19.06 2.93
C GLY A 400 -15.55 19.91 1.70
N LEU A 401 -15.48 19.27 0.53
CA LEU A 401 -15.05 19.90 -0.72
C LEU A 401 -16.16 20.62 -1.50
N ALA A 402 -17.43 20.31 -1.28
CA ALA A 402 -18.54 20.98 -1.95
C ALA A 402 -18.71 22.44 -1.46
N GLU A 403 -18.83 23.36 -2.41
CA GLU A 403 -19.08 24.77 -2.14
C GLU A 403 -20.57 25.13 -2.32
N GLY A 404 -21.03 26.09 -1.53
CA GLY A 404 -22.38 26.65 -1.64
C GLY A 404 -22.35 28.17 -1.46
N TYR A 405 -23.09 28.89 -2.30
CA TYR A 405 -23.30 30.33 -2.16
C TYR A 405 -24.79 30.62 -2.02
N GLY A 406 -25.17 31.26 -0.91
CA GLY A 406 -26.56 31.61 -0.66
C GLY A 406 -26.79 32.38 0.63
N PRO A 407 -28.00 32.92 0.81
CA PRO A 407 -28.40 33.55 2.07
C PRO A 407 -28.45 32.52 3.20
N TRP A 408 -28.11 32.92 4.43
CA TRP A 408 -28.14 32.02 5.59
C TRP A 408 -29.55 31.46 5.85
N CYS A 409 -30.57 32.31 5.75
CA CYS A 409 -31.99 31.98 5.79
C CYS A 409 -32.78 32.91 4.86
N GLY A 410 -34.03 32.55 4.53
CA GLY A 410 -34.98 33.45 3.85
C GLY A 410 -35.48 34.58 4.76
N ASP A 411 -36.33 35.45 4.22
CA ASP A 411 -36.92 36.60 4.92
C ASP A 411 -37.85 36.16 6.06
N TYR A 412 -37.27 35.73 7.17
CA TYR A 412 -37.99 35.54 8.41
C TYR A 412 -38.13 36.90 9.08
N LEU A 413 -39.38 37.38 9.21
CA LEU A 413 -39.79 38.54 10.03
C LEU A 413 -39.63 39.95 9.42
N GLY A 414 -39.63 40.11 8.09
CA GLY A 414 -39.79 41.44 7.47
C GLY A 414 -38.73 42.48 7.90
N SER A 415 -37.51 42.03 8.19
CA SER A 415 -36.37 42.89 8.47
C SER A 415 -35.29 42.63 7.42
N ASP A 416 -34.70 43.69 6.87
CA ASP A 416 -33.62 43.71 5.88
C ASP A 416 -32.27 43.13 6.41
N ASN A 417 -32.30 42.02 7.14
CA ASN A 417 -31.16 41.43 7.86
C ASN A 417 -30.73 40.08 7.26
N GLY A 418 -30.68 39.99 5.93
CA GLY A 418 -30.11 38.84 5.22
C GLY A 418 -28.58 38.87 5.29
N GLY A 419 -27.98 38.24 6.30
CA GLY A 419 -26.55 37.96 6.31
C GLY A 419 -26.19 36.95 5.22
N TYR A 420 -25.20 37.27 4.39
CA TYR A 420 -24.67 36.37 3.36
C TYR A 420 -23.44 35.64 3.90
N ILE A 421 -23.39 34.32 3.72
CA ILE A 421 -22.15 33.56 3.89
C ILE A 421 -21.68 33.10 2.51
N LYS A 422 -20.48 33.52 2.14
CA LYS A 422 -19.80 33.09 0.93
C LYS A 422 -18.65 32.17 1.32
N PHE A 423 -18.77 30.90 1.03
CA PHE A 423 -17.60 30.03 0.92
C PHE A 423 -16.92 30.40 -0.40
N ASN A 424 -15.75 31.02 -0.36
CA ASN A 424 -15.06 31.54 -1.54
C ASN A 424 -13.65 30.98 -1.61
N SER A 425 -13.43 29.96 -2.42
CA SER A 425 -12.10 29.42 -2.71
C SER A 425 -11.15 30.41 -3.37
N THR A 426 -11.67 31.48 -4.01
CA THR A 426 -10.85 32.45 -4.77
C THR A 426 -10.44 33.71 -3.99
N ALA A 427 -11.09 34.02 -2.85
CA ALA A 427 -10.75 35.21 -2.05
C ALA A 427 -9.71 34.92 -0.96
N ALA A 428 -9.05 35.98 -0.46
CA ALA A 428 -8.08 35.90 0.64
C ALA A 428 -8.67 35.37 1.98
N HIS A 429 -10.00 35.24 2.06
CA HIS A 429 -10.71 34.62 3.17
C HIS A 429 -11.64 33.52 2.60
N PRO A 430 -11.47 32.24 2.98
CA PRO A 430 -12.26 31.13 2.44
C PRO A 430 -13.74 31.19 2.84
N ILE A 431 -14.07 32.00 3.86
CA ILE A 431 -15.43 32.30 4.28
C ILE A 431 -15.55 33.82 4.43
N TYR A 432 -16.39 34.45 3.61
CA TYR A 432 -16.74 35.86 3.71
C TYR A 432 -18.16 35.98 4.27
N ILE A 433 -18.29 36.55 5.47
CA ILE A 433 -19.56 36.95 6.07
C ILE A 433 -19.75 38.42 5.68
N GLY A 434 -20.72 38.71 4.80
CA GLY A 434 -20.91 40.06 4.27
C GLY A 434 -21.35 41.09 5.32
N GLU A 435 -21.19 42.39 5.00
CA GLU A 435 -21.63 43.50 5.85
C GLU A 435 -23.16 43.57 5.93
N GLY A 436 -23.72 42.81 6.87
CA GLY A 436 -25.11 42.84 7.30
C GLY A 436 -25.18 42.51 8.79
N ARG A 437 -26.01 43.24 9.54
CA ARG A 437 -26.18 42.98 10.98
C ARG A 437 -26.92 41.66 11.17
N ILE A 438 -26.25 40.63 11.67
CA ILE A 438 -26.90 39.41 12.13
C ILE A 438 -27.50 39.68 13.52
N TYR A 439 -28.73 40.22 13.57
CA TYR A 439 -29.53 40.27 14.81
C TYR A 439 -30.33 38.97 14.92
N GLY A 440 -30.12 38.21 15.99
CA GLY A 440 -30.77 36.90 16.14
C GLY A 440 -30.85 36.38 17.57
N GLY A 441 -31.10 37.24 18.56
CA GLY A 441 -31.54 36.80 19.89
C GLY A 441 -33.06 36.82 19.95
N HIS A 442 -33.74 35.70 19.74
CA HIS A 442 -35.17 35.59 20.01
C HIS A 442 -35.46 34.38 20.90
N TYR A 443 -36.05 34.66 22.07
CA TYR A 443 -36.59 33.69 23.01
C TYR A 443 -37.84 33.02 22.42
N TYR A 444 -37.95 31.70 22.54
CA TYR A 444 -39.15 30.97 22.15
C TYR A 444 -40.12 30.87 23.33
N TYR A 445 -41.37 31.28 23.08
CA TYR A 445 -42.50 31.12 23.98
C TYR A 445 -43.49 30.15 23.32
N ALA A 446 -44.00 29.15 24.05
CA ALA A 446 -45.27 28.52 23.69
C ALA A 446 -46.26 28.77 24.83
N ASN A 447 -47.50 29.11 24.47
CA ASN A 447 -48.59 29.43 25.39
C ASN A 447 -48.29 30.56 26.41
N GLY A 448 -47.39 31.49 26.07
CA GLY A 448 -47.11 32.67 26.91
C GLY A 448 -46.15 32.43 28.08
N GLU A 449 -45.58 31.23 28.23
CA GLU A 449 -44.46 30.97 29.15
C GLU A 449 -43.15 30.73 28.39
N LEU A 450 -42.05 31.20 28.98
CA LEU A 450 -40.69 31.05 28.45
C LEU A 450 -40.29 29.57 28.57
N ILE A 451 -40.14 28.86 27.43
CA ILE A 451 -40.04 27.40 27.51
C ILE A 451 -38.62 26.91 27.80
N HIS A 452 -37.54 27.57 27.34
CA HIS A 452 -36.18 27.20 27.73
C HIS A 452 -35.15 28.28 27.36
N ASP A 453 -34.04 28.33 28.10
CA ASP A 453 -32.86 29.15 27.85
C ASP A 453 -32.06 28.55 26.67
N VAL A 454 -32.28 29.07 25.45
CA VAL A 454 -31.72 28.55 24.19
C VAL A 454 -30.28 29.05 23.95
N GLN A 455 -29.39 28.87 24.93
CA GLN A 455 -27.97 29.25 24.82
C GLN A 455 -27.04 28.13 24.31
N TYR A 456 -27.59 26.97 23.91
CA TYR A 456 -26.82 25.72 23.81
C TYR A 456 -26.89 24.95 22.49
N TYR A 457 -27.55 25.47 21.45
CA TYR A 457 -27.67 24.74 20.18
C TYR A 457 -26.74 25.32 19.12
N GLY A 458 -25.83 24.47 18.63
CA GLY A 458 -24.64 24.75 17.80
C GLY A 458 -24.84 25.44 16.45
N ALA A 459 -26.00 26.04 16.19
CA ALA A 459 -26.20 26.91 15.03
C ALA A 459 -26.74 28.33 15.38
N TYR A 460 -27.02 28.61 16.66
CA TYR A 460 -27.39 29.94 17.15
C TYR A 460 -26.24 30.66 17.89
N ASN A 461 -25.15 29.95 18.24
CA ASN A 461 -23.94 30.59 18.77
C ASN A 461 -23.11 31.32 17.71
N THR A 462 -23.58 31.40 16.46
CA THR A 462 -23.03 32.31 15.44
C THR A 462 -23.52 33.75 15.59
N CYS A 463 -24.45 34.05 16.51
CA CYS A 463 -25.10 35.36 16.58
C CYS A 463 -25.44 35.84 18.01
N VAL A 464 -24.48 35.81 18.94
CA VAL A 464 -24.64 36.50 20.24
C VAL A 464 -23.68 37.70 20.32
N TYR A 465 -24.19 38.89 20.00
CA TYR A 465 -23.51 40.14 20.35
C TYR A 465 -23.82 40.47 21.82
N GLY A 466 -22.81 40.47 22.68
CA GLY A 466 -22.91 40.88 24.10
C GLY A 466 -22.64 39.80 25.14
N ALA A 467 -22.23 38.59 24.75
CA ALA A 467 -21.81 37.57 25.72
C ALA A 467 -20.48 38.00 26.38
N THR A 468 -20.49 38.14 27.71
CA THR A 468 -19.26 38.22 28.50
C THR A 468 -18.46 36.91 28.39
N TYR A 469 -17.17 37.00 28.63
CA TYR A 469 -16.10 36.13 28.09
C TYR A 469 -15.89 34.75 28.78
N PRO A 470 -16.91 33.87 28.94
CA PRO A 470 -16.60 32.43 28.94
C PRO A 470 -17.51 31.51 28.09
N GLN A 471 -18.37 32.04 27.19
CA GLN A 471 -19.44 31.25 26.54
C GLN A 471 -19.16 30.78 25.09
N VAL A 472 -17.91 30.59 24.70
CA VAL A 472 -17.51 30.27 23.31
C VAL A 472 -17.09 28.79 23.22
N ARG A 473 -17.84 27.92 22.55
CA ARG A 473 -17.65 26.43 22.55
C ARG A 473 -17.71 25.80 21.15
N PHE A 474 -17.06 24.64 21.00
CA PHE A 474 -17.23 23.72 19.85
C PHE A 474 -18.47 22.83 20.09
N ASP A 475 -19.66 23.33 19.76
CA ASP A 475 -20.94 22.64 20.05
C ASP A 475 -21.65 22.09 18.79
N GLY A 476 -20.95 22.03 17.65
CA GLY A 476 -21.50 21.50 16.39
C GLY A 476 -21.89 20.02 16.46
N LEU A 477 -21.13 19.23 17.22
CA LEU A 477 -21.46 17.87 17.66
C LEU A 477 -21.29 17.75 19.17
N LEU A 478 -22.36 17.99 19.94
CA LEU A 478 -22.40 17.51 21.31
C LEU A 478 -22.68 16.00 21.27
N ARG A 479 -21.73 15.17 21.72
CA ARG A 479 -21.99 13.72 21.88
C ARG A 479 -23.19 13.52 22.81
N GLY A 480 -24.24 12.88 22.28
CA GLY A 480 -25.43 12.50 23.04
C GLY A 480 -26.55 13.54 23.12
N THR A 481 -26.38 14.73 22.53
CA THR A 481 -27.51 15.62 22.25
C THR A 481 -27.59 15.83 20.75
N ASN A 482 -28.75 15.54 20.19
CA ASN A 482 -28.99 15.62 18.77
C ASN A 482 -29.06 17.10 18.33
N THR A 483 -28.06 17.96 18.57
CA THR A 483 -28.20 19.42 18.36
C THR A 483 -28.72 19.76 16.97
N PHE A 484 -28.24 19.08 15.92
CA PHE A 484 -28.74 19.23 14.56
C PHE A 484 -30.17 18.69 14.36
N ALA A 485 -30.46 17.45 14.80
CA ALA A 485 -31.79 16.85 14.62
C ALA A 485 -32.86 17.51 15.53
N THR A 486 -32.46 17.96 16.72
CA THR A 486 -33.28 18.73 17.66
C THR A 486 -33.57 20.11 17.09
N VAL A 487 -32.60 20.82 16.49
CA VAL A 487 -32.86 22.08 15.77
C VAL A 487 -33.80 21.83 14.59
N LYS A 488 -33.55 20.81 13.77
CA LYS A 488 -34.42 20.42 12.64
C LYS A 488 -35.87 20.17 13.07
N ASN A 489 -36.07 19.55 14.23
CA ASN A 489 -37.39 19.26 14.79
C ASN A 489 -38.03 20.43 15.56
N SER A 490 -37.25 21.47 15.90
CA SER A 490 -37.71 22.60 16.73
C SER A 490 -37.92 23.90 15.95
N VAL A 491 -37.39 23.99 14.72
CA VAL A 491 -37.52 25.17 13.87
C VAL A 491 -38.83 25.15 13.09
N GLN A 492 -39.65 26.18 13.28
CA GLN A 492 -40.77 26.46 12.37
C GLN A 492 -40.23 26.93 11.01
N LYS A 493 -40.68 26.32 9.90
CA LYS A 493 -40.26 26.62 8.51
C LYS A 493 -38.78 26.35 8.20
N ILE A 494 -38.30 25.15 8.54
CA ILE A 494 -36.94 24.68 8.22
C ILE A 494 -36.62 24.77 6.71
N GLU A 495 -37.64 24.72 5.83
CA GLU A 495 -37.46 24.93 4.39
C GLU A 495 -36.85 26.31 4.02
N GLN A 496 -36.95 27.30 4.91
CA GLN A 496 -36.38 28.64 4.72
C GLN A 496 -34.95 28.79 5.26
N MET A 497 -34.36 27.75 5.86
CA MET A 497 -32.99 27.76 6.36
C MET A 497 -32.01 27.16 5.35
N TYR A 498 -31.67 27.92 4.31
CA TYR A 498 -30.90 27.42 3.16
C TYR A 498 -29.52 26.84 3.54
N ALA A 499 -28.78 27.47 4.45
CA ALA A 499 -27.48 26.96 4.89
C ALA A 499 -27.60 25.61 5.64
N PHE A 500 -28.70 25.41 6.38
CA PHE A 500 -28.96 24.14 7.06
C PHE A 500 -29.36 23.05 6.07
N ASN A 501 -30.21 23.39 5.09
CA ASN A 501 -30.62 22.46 4.05
C ASN A 501 -29.42 22.05 3.17
N PHE A 502 -28.45 22.94 2.96
CA PHE A 502 -27.19 22.61 2.30
C PHE A 502 -26.39 21.55 3.08
N CYS A 503 -26.24 21.71 4.40
CA CYS A 503 -25.54 20.74 5.25
C CYS A 503 -26.32 19.42 5.44
N ASP A 504 -27.63 19.47 5.65
CA ASP A 504 -28.50 18.27 5.78
C ASP A 504 -28.46 17.44 4.48
N GLY A 505 -28.50 18.13 3.34
CA GLY A 505 -28.40 17.55 2.01
C GLY A 505 -26.97 17.48 1.49
N TYR A 506 -25.93 17.56 2.34
CA TYR A 506 -24.55 17.73 1.86
C TYR A 506 -24.13 16.63 0.88
N LYS A 507 -24.55 15.38 1.13
CA LYS A 507 -24.28 14.23 0.27
C LYS A 507 -24.80 14.37 -1.17
N ASP A 508 -25.83 15.19 -1.38
CA ASP A 508 -26.47 15.40 -2.68
C ASP A 508 -26.08 16.75 -3.31
N GLN A 509 -25.18 17.53 -2.67
CA GLN A 509 -24.69 18.79 -3.24
C GLN A 509 -23.72 18.55 -4.39
N ALA A 510 -23.71 19.47 -5.37
CA ALA A 510 -22.72 19.45 -6.45
C ALA A 510 -21.30 19.59 -5.88
N GLY A 511 -20.37 18.75 -6.34
CA GLY A 511 -19.01 18.67 -5.79
C GLY A 511 -18.88 17.84 -4.51
N SER A 512 -20.00 17.42 -3.90
CA SER A 512 -19.99 16.48 -2.80
C SER A 512 -19.74 15.06 -3.29
N ARG A 513 -18.88 14.34 -2.57
CA ARG A 513 -18.42 12.99 -2.93
C ARG A 513 -18.63 11.98 -1.79
N VAL A 514 -19.47 12.34 -0.81
CA VAL A 514 -19.66 11.57 0.44
C VAL A 514 -20.81 10.57 0.38
N LYS A 515 -21.65 10.61 -0.67
CA LYS A 515 -22.76 9.68 -0.84
C LYS A 515 -22.25 8.25 -0.98
N GLY A 516 -22.80 7.32 -0.20
CA GLY A 516 -22.38 5.92 -0.14
C GLY A 516 -21.09 5.67 0.64
N THR A 517 -20.52 6.68 1.31
CA THR A 517 -19.32 6.53 2.14
C THR A 517 -19.67 6.48 3.63
N ALA A 518 -18.70 6.09 4.47
CA ALA A 518 -18.83 6.16 5.92
C ALA A 518 -19.06 7.60 6.45
N TYR A 519 -18.80 8.62 5.61
CA TYR A 519 -18.98 10.04 5.91
C TYR A 519 -20.22 10.63 5.23
N GLU A 520 -21.17 9.81 4.77
CA GLU A 520 -22.41 10.30 4.14
C GLU A 520 -23.22 11.22 5.07
N THR A 521 -23.13 11.00 6.39
CA THR A 521 -23.90 11.71 7.41
C THR A 521 -23.00 12.43 8.40
N GLY A 522 -23.57 13.35 9.18
CA GLY A 522 -22.82 14.08 10.23
C GLY A 522 -22.24 15.42 9.78
N TRP A 523 -22.68 15.94 8.62
CA TRP A 523 -22.33 17.28 8.14
C TRP A 523 -23.17 18.35 8.84
N TYR A 524 -22.52 19.42 9.29
CA TYR A 524 -23.14 20.53 10.04
C TYR A 524 -22.44 21.85 9.73
N LEU A 525 -23.10 22.96 10.06
CA LEU A 525 -22.50 24.29 9.95
C LEU A 525 -21.52 24.51 11.11
N PRO A 526 -20.26 24.90 10.84
CA PRO A 526 -19.29 25.12 11.91
C PRO A 526 -19.72 26.29 12.80
N THR A 527 -19.47 26.15 14.09
CA THR A 527 -19.60 27.21 15.10
C THR A 527 -18.52 28.28 14.89
N LEU A 528 -18.68 29.48 15.47
CA LEU A 528 -17.65 30.53 15.40
C LEU A 528 -16.26 30.07 15.90
N PRO A 529 -16.13 29.19 16.90
CA PRO A 529 -14.83 28.64 17.32
C PRO A 529 -14.23 27.66 16.33
N GLU A 530 -15.03 26.77 15.74
CA GLU A 530 -14.59 25.88 14.66
C GLU A 530 -14.13 26.70 13.45
N LEU A 531 -14.88 27.75 13.12
CA LEU A 531 -14.53 28.71 12.10
C LEU A 531 -13.28 29.51 12.46
N ALA A 532 -13.12 29.94 13.71
CA ALA A 532 -11.94 30.66 14.17
C ALA A 532 -10.70 29.77 14.16
N GLU A 533 -10.81 28.47 14.46
CA GLU A 533 -9.70 27.51 14.38
C GLU A 533 -9.34 27.20 12.92
N LEU A 534 -10.34 27.01 12.06
CA LEU A 534 -10.17 26.98 10.61
C LEU A 534 -9.43 28.24 10.14
N LEU A 535 -9.80 29.42 10.67
CA LEU A 535 -9.16 30.70 10.38
C LEU A 535 -7.79 30.90 11.08
N ARG A 536 -7.48 30.19 12.17
CA ARG A 536 -6.18 30.25 12.86
C ARG A 536 -5.15 29.35 12.19
N SER A 537 -5.64 28.25 11.61
CA SER A 537 -4.89 27.44 10.67
C SER A 537 -4.55 28.20 9.37
N VAL A 538 -4.98 29.47 9.20
CA VAL A 538 -4.77 30.27 7.97
C VAL A 538 -3.32 30.60 7.65
N SER A 539 -2.40 30.63 8.61
CA SER A 539 -0.96 30.67 8.26
C SER A 539 -0.51 29.40 7.51
N TYR A 540 -1.28 28.30 7.63
CA TYR A 540 -1.17 27.09 6.83
C TYR A 540 -2.13 27.03 5.62
N LEU A 541 -3.12 27.94 5.51
CA LEU A 541 -4.11 27.96 4.41
C LEU A 541 -3.69 28.78 3.18
N GLU A 542 -2.58 29.52 3.17
CA GLU A 542 -2.02 29.96 1.85
C GLU A 542 -1.70 28.73 0.99
N ASP A 543 -1.25 27.63 1.62
CA ASP A 543 -0.93 26.35 0.98
C ASP A 543 -2.15 25.45 0.75
N VAL A 544 -3.13 25.45 1.66
CA VAL A 544 -4.40 24.73 1.46
C VAL A 544 -5.28 25.46 0.44
N ARG A 545 -5.18 26.78 0.30
CA ARG A 545 -5.82 27.51 -0.80
C ARG A 545 -5.29 27.01 -2.14
N THR A 546 -3.97 26.85 -2.31
CA THR A 546 -3.39 26.22 -3.52
C THR A 546 -3.82 24.77 -3.66
N THR A 547 -3.86 23.98 -2.58
CA THR A 547 -4.26 22.57 -2.62
C THR A 547 -5.74 22.36 -2.93
N TYR A 548 -6.61 23.17 -2.34
CA TYR A 548 -8.05 23.17 -2.54
C TYR A 548 -8.39 23.76 -3.91
N LEU A 549 -7.67 24.78 -4.38
CA LEU A 549 -7.78 25.30 -5.76
C LEU A 549 -7.19 24.35 -6.81
N ASP A 550 -6.14 23.59 -6.53
CA ASP A 550 -5.62 22.57 -7.45
C ASP A 550 -6.56 21.37 -7.54
N VAL A 551 -7.19 20.97 -6.44
CA VAL A 551 -8.21 19.92 -6.46
C VAL A 551 -9.52 20.42 -7.06
N ALA A 552 -10.00 21.63 -6.72
CA ALA A 552 -11.27 22.18 -7.21
C ALA A 552 -11.17 22.87 -8.58
N GLY A 553 -9.99 23.28 -9.03
CA GLY A 553 -9.74 23.91 -10.34
C GLY A 553 -9.28 22.94 -11.43
N VAL A 554 -8.94 21.70 -11.07
CA VAL A 554 -8.80 20.56 -12.00
C VAL A 554 -10.16 19.87 -12.25
N ILE A 555 -11.12 20.02 -11.33
CA ILE A 555 -12.54 19.63 -11.47
C ILE A 555 -13.29 20.71 -12.25
#